data_AF-R7IP70-F1
#
_entry.id   AF-R7IP70-F1
#
_cell.length_a   1.000
_cell.length_b   1.000
_cell.length_c   1.000
_cell.angle_alpha   90.00
_cell.angle_beta   90.00
_cell.angle_gamma   90.00
#
_symmetry.space_group_name_H-M   'P 1'
#
loop_
_entity.id
_entity.type
_entity.pdbx_description
1 polymer ?
#
loop_
_entity_poly.entity_id
_entity_poly.type
_entity_poly.pdbx_seq_one_letter_code
_entity_poly.pdbx_strand_id
1 'polypeptide(L)'
;MKKITLNLEQIKNKEELYAILKRKMQLKEDNLDGMYQYLAAAADPMTLTMTGVGVFKNEMGNYAGSFLKIVDKAQKRNPQLKVRLVYAVSEKKHINAQEKASGQEKDAQDKKPSAKQKKEGCPYAKKCGGCNGQIQSYSQELEEKKRWLAQVLGPLGNVDEILPMQNPLHYRHKVHAVFSHDKRGNILAGVYEEKSHRVVDIENCRIENEEAGKVIRTIKEMCRKYRIKSYDEDTGMGFLRHVLIRSSYKTGEMLVVLVTGNVIFPAKKQFVKDLTNKYPKIASIVMNINDRKTSMVLGDREITLYGKGYIEDELCGRKFRISPKSFYQVNPEQTEKLYQMAIECAGLTGTERVVDAYCGTGTIGIVVAKQAGSVIGVELNRDAVRDARVNAKLNQIDNISFVQGDATRFMAQMAADGEKADVVFLDPPRSGSTEECLDAIDKLSPQKVVYISCNPETLARDVLFLMKKQYRMTACKPVDLFPWTRHCEVIACLERG
;
A
#
# COMPACT_ATOMS: atom_id res chain seq x y z
N MET A 1 -4.04 -35.20 -10.91
CA MET A 1 -5.03 -34.72 -9.92
C MET A 1 -5.58 -35.92 -9.16
N LYS A 2 -5.44 -36.00 -7.83
CA LYS A 2 -6.09 -37.02 -7.00
C LYS A 2 -7.50 -36.53 -6.63
N LYS A 3 -8.53 -37.32 -6.92
CA LYS A 3 -9.92 -37.09 -6.45
C LYS A 3 -10.11 -37.80 -5.12
N ILE A 4 -10.67 -37.10 -4.14
CA ILE A 4 -11.05 -37.67 -2.85
C ILE A 4 -12.49 -37.26 -2.56
N THR A 5 -13.29 -38.24 -2.18
CA THR A 5 -14.65 -38.06 -1.67
C THR A 5 -14.60 -38.25 -0.16
N LEU A 6 -15.16 -37.29 0.58
CA LEU A 6 -15.29 -37.33 2.03
C LEU A 6 -16.77 -37.45 2.39
N ASN A 7 -17.09 -38.33 3.34
CA ASN A 7 -18.41 -38.38 3.96
C ASN A 7 -18.33 -37.58 5.27
N LEU A 8 -19.01 -36.43 5.32
CA LEU A 8 -18.94 -35.52 6.45
C LEU A 8 -19.65 -36.04 7.71
N GLU A 9 -20.60 -36.98 7.58
CA GLU A 9 -21.31 -37.57 8.72
C GLU A 9 -20.40 -38.41 9.62
N GLN A 10 -19.23 -38.82 9.12
CA GLN A 10 -18.25 -39.63 9.84
C GLN A 10 -17.12 -38.80 10.47
N ILE A 11 -17.16 -37.48 10.36
CA ILE A 11 -16.09 -36.57 10.81
C ILE A 11 -16.60 -35.78 12.01
N LYS A 12 -16.22 -36.20 13.21
CA LYS A 12 -16.77 -35.66 14.46
C LYS A 12 -16.02 -34.43 14.97
N ASN A 13 -14.75 -34.29 14.60
CA ASN A 13 -13.89 -33.21 15.06
C ASN A 13 -12.77 -32.88 14.06
N LYS A 14 -12.01 -31.82 14.38
CA LYS A 14 -10.89 -31.30 13.59
C LYS A 14 -9.79 -32.34 13.35
N GLU A 15 -9.50 -33.14 14.37
CA GLU A 15 -8.41 -34.12 14.35
C GLU A 15 -8.71 -35.29 13.40
N GLU A 16 -9.95 -35.77 13.38
CA GLU A 16 -10.41 -36.83 12.46
C GLU A 16 -10.33 -36.40 10.99
N LEU A 17 -10.77 -35.18 10.69
CA LEU A 17 -10.66 -34.60 9.35
C LEU A 17 -9.20 -34.57 8.90
N TYR A 18 -8.30 -34.14 9.80
CA TYR A 18 -6.88 -34.00 9.50
C TYR A 18 -6.22 -35.35 9.29
N ALA A 19 -6.57 -36.36 10.10
CA ALA A 19 -6.09 -37.72 9.91
C ALA A 19 -6.48 -38.29 8.53
N ILE A 20 -7.72 -38.09 8.09
CA ILE A 20 -8.20 -38.56 6.78
C ILE A 20 -7.48 -37.84 5.63
N LEU A 21 -7.31 -36.52 5.74
CA LEU A 21 -6.63 -35.71 4.72
C LEU A 21 -5.13 -36.04 4.66
N LYS A 22 -4.45 -36.18 5.81
CA LYS A 22 -3.05 -36.63 5.89
C LYS A 22 -2.88 -37.99 5.20
N ARG A 23 -3.75 -38.96 5.51
CA ARG A 23 -3.65 -40.33 4.96
C ARG A 23 -3.91 -40.38 3.45
N LYS A 24 -4.90 -39.65 2.94
CA LYS A 24 -5.28 -39.71 1.52
C LYS A 24 -4.47 -38.75 0.63
N MET A 25 -3.93 -37.65 1.18
CA MET A 25 -3.25 -36.59 0.42
C MET A 25 -1.76 -36.39 0.73
N GLN A 26 -1.20 -37.05 1.76
CA GLN A 26 0.20 -36.88 2.19
C GLN A 26 0.57 -35.43 2.55
N LEU A 27 -0.37 -34.68 3.14
CA LEU A 27 -0.16 -33.29 3.59
C LEU A 27 0.49 -33.25 4.97
N LYS A 28 1.42 -32.30 5.23
CA LYS A 28 1.95 -32.02 6.57
C LYS A 28 0.91 -31.28 7.44
N GLU A 29 1.00 -31.45 8.76
CA GLU A 29 0.05 -30.98 9.78
C GLU A 29 -0.24 -29.48 9.72
N ASP A 30 0.80 -28.69 9.47
CA ASP A 30 0.79 -27.23 9.40
C ASP A 30 -0.04 -26.68 8.22
N ASN A 31 -0.52 -27.53 7.31
CA ASN A 31 -1.27 -27.14 6.11
C ASN A 31 -2.80 -27.18 6.25
N LEU A 32 -3.34 -27.53 7.43
CA LEU A 32 -4.73 -27.96 7.57
C LEU A 32 -5.64 -26.99 8.37
N ASP A 33 -5.08 -26.03 9.11
CA ASP A 33 -5.81 -25.15 10.04
C ASP A 33 -6.91 -24.30 9.39
N GLY A 34 -6.71 -23.83 8.16
CA GLY A 34 -7.72 -23.04 7.42
C GLY A 34 -8.93 -23.86 6.92
N MET A 35 -8.83 -25.19 6.83
CA MET A 35 -9.92 -26.02 6.28
C MET A 35 -11.06 -26.28 7.28
N TYR A 36 -10.75 -26.35 8.58
CA TYR A 36 -11.75 -26.73 9.58
C TYR A 36 -12.76 -25.62 9.87
N GLN A 37 -12.31 -24.36 9.91
CA GLN A 37 -13.19 -23.22 10.18
C GLN A 37 -14.29 -23.05 9.12
N TYR A 38 -14.02 -23.44 7.87
CA TYR A 38 -15.00 -23.35 6.78
C TYR A 38 -15.98 -24.53 6.78
N LEU A 39 -15.52 -25.72 7.20
CA LEU A 39 -16.36 -26.92 7.29
C LEU A 39 -17.28 -26.90 8.51
N ALA A 40 -16.83 -26.30 9.63
CA ALA A 40 -17.66 -26.13 10.83
C ALA A 40 -18.79 -25.10 10.65
N ALA A 41 -18.69 -24.21 9.65
CA ALA A 41 -19.72 -23.21 9.32
C ALA A 41 -20.81 -23.75 8.37
N ALA A 42 -20.65 -24.95 7.80
CA ALA A 42 -21.64 -25.55 6.91
C ALA A 42 -22.66 -26.36 7.74
N ALA A 43 -23.88 -25.84 7.87
CA ALA A 43 -24.89 -26.35 8.79
C ALA A 43 -25.69 -27.58 8.30
N ASP A 44 -25.23 -28.34 7.29
CA ASP A 44 -25.94 -29.53 6.80
C ASP A 44 -24.98 -30.55 6.13
N PRO A 45 -25.31 -31.86 6.08
CA PRO A 45 -24.42 -32.91 5.61
C PRO A 45 -24.18 -32.81 4.10
N MET A 46 -23.14 -32.07 3.70
CA MET A 46 -22.71 -31.97 2.31
C MET A 46 -21.82 -33.15 1.90
N THR A 47 -22.10 -33.75 0.75
CA THR A 47 -21.14 -34.64 0.06
C THR A 47 -20.14 -33.78 -0.70
N LEU A 48 -18.93 -33.61 -0.17
CA LEU A 48 -17.88 -32.81 -0.81
C LEU A 48 -17.12 -33.63 -1.85
N THR A 49 -17.13 -33.18 -3.11
CA THR A 49 -16.27 -33.74 -4.16
C THR A 49 -15.09 -32.82 -4.47
N MET A 50 -13.87 -33.24 -4.12
CA MET A 50 -12.64 -32.48 -4.39
C MET A 50 -12.14 -32.75 -5.83
N THR A 51 -12.13 -31.72 -6.69
CA THR A 51 -11.87 -31.91 -8.14
C THR A 51 -10.46 -31.56 -8.61
N GLY A 52 -9.60 -31.03 -7.74
CA GLY A 52 -8.18 -30.80 -8.06
C GLY A 52 -7.47 -29.94 -7.02
N VAL A 53 -6.15 -30.06 -6.98
CA VAL A 53 -5.22 -29.22 -6.23
C VAL A 53 -4.45 -28.44 -7.28
N GLY A 54 -4.67 -27.12 -7.37
CA GLY A 54 -3.86 -26.26 -8.21
C GLY A 54 -2.82 -25.53 -7.39
N VAL A 55 -1.59 -25.49 -7.91
CA VAL A 55 -0.45 -24.82 -7.29
C VAL A 55 -0.37 -23.41 -7.83
N PHE A 56 -0.30 -22.39 -6.96
CA PHE A 56 0.13 -21.06 -7.40
C PHE A 56 1.37 -20.64 -6.63
N LYS A 57 2.21 -19.87 -7.33
CA LYS A 57 3.47 -19.35 -6.81
C LYS A 57 3.25 -17.91 -6.35
N ASN A 58 3.85 -17.53 -5.22
CA ASN A 58 3.84 -16.13 -4.80
C ASN A 58 4.86 -15.34 -5.63
N GLU A 59 4.98 -14.06 -5.32
CA GLU A 59 5.93 -13.14 -5.94
C GLU A 59 7.35 -13.72 -5.99
N MET A 60 7.79 -14.49 -5.00
CA MET A 60 9.15 -15.08 -4.98
C MET A 60 9.31 -16.34 -5.85
N GLY A 61 8.27 -16.79 -6.57
CA GLY A 61 8.29 -18.05 -7.31
C GLY A 61 8.16 -19.31 -6.41
N ASN A 62 7.96 -19.11 -5.10
CA ASN A 62 7.82 -20.17 -4.11
C ASN A 62 6.36 -20.63 -3.99
N TYR A 63 6.16 -21.87 -3.56
CA TYR A 63 4.83 -22.46 -3.35
C TYR A 63 4.04 -21.61 -2.36
N ALA A 64 2.92 -21.01 -2.80
CA ALA A 64 2.14 -20.07 -2.01
C ALA A 64 0.81 -20.63 -1.50
N GLY A 65 0.58 -21.92 -1.73
CA GLY A 65 -0.60 -22.62 -1.28
C GLY A 65 -1.32 -23.36 -2.40
N SER A 66 -2.39 -24.05 -2.00
CA SER A 66 -3.24 -24.84 -2.87
C SER A 66 -4.68 -24.37 -2.74
N PHE A 67 -5.46 -24.37 -3.83
CA PHE A 67 -6.92 -24.17 -3.74
C PHE A 67 -7.66 -25.51 -3.77
N LEU A 68 -8.74 -25.60 -2.99
CA LEU A 68 -9.70 -26.71 -3.02
C LEU A 68 -10.94 -26.30 -3.79
N LYS A 69 -11.29 -27.06 -4.83
CA LYS A 69 -12.58 -26.92 -5.52
C LYS A 69 -13.57 -27.92 -4.93
N ILE A 70 -14.55 -27.39 -4.20
CA ILE A 70 -15.65 -28.13 -3.58
C ILE A 70 -16.85 -28.11 -4.54
N VAL A 71 -17.50 -29.27 -4.72
CA VAL A 71 -18.76 -29.38 -5.46
C VAL A 71 -19.78 -29.99 -4.52
N ASP A 72 -20.87 -29.25 -4.27
CA ASP A 72 -22.07 -29.78 -3.61
C ASP A 72 -22.90 -30.57 -4.63
N LYS A 73 -23.36 -31.76 -4.23
CA LYS A 73 -24.23 -32.62 -5.03
C LYS A 73 -25.71 -32.53 -4.64
N ALA A 74 -26.05 -31.84 -3.55
CA ALA A 74 -27.41 -31.86 -2.99
C ALA A 74 -28.33 -30.70 -3.45
N GLN A 75 -27.81 -29.58 -3.98
CA GLN A 75 -28.67 -28.52 -4.52
C GLN A 75 -28.44 -28.25 -6.00
N LYS A 76 -29.40 -28.67 -6.83
CA LYS A 76 -29.48 -28.43 -8.29
C LYS A 76 -29.63 -26.95 -8.71
N ARG A 77 -29.28 -25.95 -7.88
CA ARG A 77 -29.43 -24.52 -8.20
C ARG A 77 -28.33 -23.61 -7.63
N ASN A 78 -27.06 -23.89 -7.90
CA ASN A 78 -26.03 -22.86 -8.21
C ASN A 78 -24.65 -23.52 -8.42
N PRO A 79 -24.02 -23.47 -9.61
CA PRO A 79 -22.69 -24.01 -9.78
C PRO A 79 -21.64 -22.92 -9.47
N GLN A 80 -20.73 -23.24 -8.54
CA GLN A 80 -19.40 -22.65 -8.29
C GLN A 80 -19.27 -21.73 -7.06
N LEU A 81 -19.04 -22.33 -5.88
CA LEU A 81 -18.22 -21.67 -4.86
C LEU A 81 -16.75 -22.07 -5.05
N LYS A 82 -15.86 -21.09 -5.27
CA LYS A 82 -14.41 -21.26 -5.18
C LYS A 82 -13.96 -20.80 -3.80
N VAL A 83 -13.56 -21.74 -2.94
CA VAL A 83 -13.00 -21.42 -1.62
C VAL A 83 -11.48 -21.28 -1.75
N ARG A 84 -10.95 -20.11 -1.39
CA ARG A 84 -9.51 -19.81 -1.43
C ARG A 84 -8.91 -20.10 -0.05
N LEU A 85 -8.05 -21.12 0.04
CA LEU A 85 -7.21 -21.35 1.21
C LEU A 85 -5.92 -20.55 1.02
N VAL A 86 -5.60 -19.69 1.99
CA VAL A 86 -4.34 -18.94 2.03
C VAL A 86 -3.55 -19.44 3.23
N TYR A 87 -2.32 -19.89 3.02
CA TYR A 87 -1.35 -20.08 4.08
C TYR A 87 0.05 -19.69 3.60
N ALA A 88 0.83 -19.09 4.49
CA ALA A 88 2.22 -18.72 4.25
C ALA A 88 3.14 -19.92 4.48
N VAL A 89 3.97 -20.26 3.50
CA VAL A 89 5.03 -21.26 3.66
C VAL A 89 6.35 -20.53 3.92
N SER A 90 6.99 -20.83 5.03
CA SER A 90 8.41 -20.56 5.23
C SER A 90 9.17 -21.86 5.01
N GLU A 91 10.13 -21.91 4.08
CA GLU A 91 11.30 -22.78 4.25
C GLU A 91 12.46 -22.41 3.31
N LYS A 92 13.68 -22.51 3.88
CA LYS A 92 15.00 -22.23 3.30
C LYS A 92 15.48 -23.43 2.43
N LYS A 93 16.16 -23.11 1.31
CA LYS A 93 17.29 -23.77 0.58
C LYS A 93 17.31 -25.32 0.51
N HIS A 94 17.61 -26.02 -0.59
CA HIS A 94 18.65 -25.94 -1.64
C HIS A 94 18.21 -26.92 -2.76
N ILE A 95 18.68 -26.80 -4.01
CA ILE A 95 19.09 -27.94 -4.89
C ILE A 95 19.85 -27.42 -6.12
N ASN A 96 20.83 -28.25 -6.51
CA ASN A 96 21.89 -28.11 -7.51
C ASN A 96 21.44 -28.19 -8.98
N ALA A 97 22.43 -27.94 -9.83
CA ALA A 97 22.49 -27.96 -11.29
C ALA A 97 22.14 -29.29 -12.00
N GLN A 98 22.09 -29.18 -13.35
CA GLN A 98 21.89 -30.19 -14.42
C GLN A 98 20.40 -30.40 -14.77
N GLU A 99 19.91 -30.32 -16.02
CA GLU A 99 20.38 -30.86 -17.32
C GLU A 99 19.85 -30.00 -18.50
N LYS A 100 20.72 -29.65 -19.47
CA LYS A 100 20.81 -30.12 -20.88
C LYS A 100 19.56 -29.97 -21.80
N ALA A 101 19.72 -29.02 -22.72
CA ALA A 101 19.56 -29.11 -24.18
C ALA A 101 18.51 -30.07 -24.79
N SER A 102 17.56 -29.47 -25.51
CA SER A 102 17.15 -29.95 -26.84
C SER A 102 16.84 -28.75 -27.73
N GLY A 103 17.62 -28.63 -28.80
CA GLY A 103 17.42 -27.63 -29.84
C GLY A 103 16.34 -28.07 -30.82
N GLN A 104 15.63 -27.09 -31.39
CA GLN A 104 14.99 -27.21 -32.68
C GLN A 104 15.09 -25.85 -33.38
N GLU A 105 15.94 -25.80 -34.39
CA GLU A 105 15.99 -24.77 -35.43
C GLU A 105 14.67 -24.80 -36.22
N LYS A 106 14.10 -23.62 -36.50
CA LYS A 106 13.17 -23.42 -37.61
C LYS A 106 13.43 -22.07 -38.28
N ASP A 107 14.05 -22.20 -39.44
CA ASP A 107 14.02 -21.40 -40.66
C ASP A 107 13.51 -19.96 -40.60
N ALA A 108 14.43 -19.07 -40.98
CA ALA A 108 14.19 -17.69 -41.34
C ALA A 108 13.46 -17.60 -42.70
N GLN A 109 12.32 -16.92 -42.71
CA GLN A 109 11.75 -16.36 -43.93
C GLN A 109 11.53 -14.86 -43.75
N ASP A 110 12.18 -14.10 -44.63
CA ASP A 110 12.10 -12.66 -44.81
C ASP A 110 10.64 -12.19 -44.89
N LYS A 111 10.23 -11.37 -43.91
CA LYS A 111 9.09 -10.47 -44.04
C LYS A 111 9.58 -9.04 -43.86
N LYS A 112 9.43 -8.25 -44.94
CA LYS A 112 9.65 -6.80 -45.02
C LYS A 112 9.17 -6.10 -43.74
N PRO A 113 9.93 -5.12 -43.20
CA PRO A 113 9.53 -4.43 -41.98
C PRO A 113 8.29 -3.58 -42.25
N SER A 114 7.12 -4.07 -41.83
CA SER A 114 5.95 -3.19 -41.69
C SER A 114 6.26 -2.17 -40.60
N ALA A 115 5.76 -0.95 -40.79
CA ALA A 115 5.97 0.18 -39.90
C ALA A 115 5.90 -0.24 -38.43
N LYS A 116 6.96 0.03 -37.66
CA LYS A 116 7.03 -0.22 -36.21
C LYS A 116 5.77 0.35 -35.55
N GLN A 117 4.82 -0.52 -35.21
CA GLN A 117 3.77 -0.21 -34.26
C GLN A 117 4.47 0.34 -33.01
N LYS A 118 4.10 1.56 -32.60
CA LYS A 118 4.50 2.11 -31.29
C LYS A 118 4.16 1.04 -30.25
N LYS A 119 5.16 0.55 -29.52
CA LYS A 119 4.90 -0.38 -28.41
C LYS A 119 4.00 0.32 -27.40
N GLU A 120 2.74 -0.08 -27.36
CA GLU A 120 1.80 0.31 -26.30
C GLU A 120 2.36 -0.27 -24.98
N GLY A 121 2.57 0.60 -23.98
CA GLY A 121 3.12 0.22 -22.69
C GLY A 121 4.38 0.96 -22.24
N CYS A 122 4.70 0.80 -20.95
CA CYS A 122 5.89 1.37 -20.32
C CYS A 122 7.15 0.61 -20.78
N PRO A 123 8.22 1.30 -21.25
CA PRO A 123 9.43 0.62 -21.74
C PRO A 123 10.17 -0.16 -20.65
N TYR A 124 9.90 0.15 -19.37
CA TYR A 124 10.53 -0.47 -18.21
C TYR A 124 9.70 -1.63 -17.61
N ALA A 125 8.53 -1.94 -18.16
CA ALA A 125 7.54 -2.87 -17.59
C ALA A 125 8.10 -4.26 -17.26
N LYS A 126 9.12 -4.73 -17.99
CA LYS A 126 9.72 -6.06 -17.76
C LYS A 126 10.60 -6.15 -16.51
N LYS A 127 11.00 -5.02 -15.92
CA LYS A 127 11.97 -4.94 -14.80
C LYS A 127 11.45 -4.12 -13.63
N CYS A 128 10.78 -3.01 -13.92
CA CYS A 128 10.24 -2.10 -12.93
C CYS A 128 9.00 -2.71 -12.27
N GLY A 129 9.05 -2.92 -10.95
CA GLY A 129 7.91 -3.40 -10.15
C GLY A 129 6.95 -2.29 -9.68
N GLY A 130 7.08 -1.07 -10.21
CA GLY A 130 6.33 0.10 -9.74
C GLY A 130 4.89 0.21 -10.26
N CYS A 131 4.56 -0.47 -11.36
CA CYS A 131 3.25 -0.47 -12.01
C CYS A 131 3.02 -1.77 -12.79
N ASN A 132 1.81 -2.01 -13.27
CA ASN A 132 1.42 -3.15 -14.11
C ASN A 132 1.89 -3.02 -15.58
N GLY A 133 2.86 -2.14 -15.84
CA GLY A 133 3.45 -1.94 -17.16
C GLY A 133 2.62 -1.13 -18.16
N GLN A 134 1.40 -0.70 -17.79
CA GLN A 134 0.47 0.04 -18.67
C GLN A 134 0.22 -0.67 -20.01
N ILE A 135 0.17 -2.00 -19.98
CA ILE A 135 0.03 -2.85 -21.17
C ILE A 135 -1.43 -2.89 -21.64
N GLN A 136 -2.37 -2.81 -20.70
CA GLN A 136 -3.81 -2.83 -20.94
C GLN A 136 -4.42 -1.43 -20.92
N SER A 137 -5.68 -1.28 -21.35
CA SER A 137 -6.41 -0.02 -21.18
C SER A 137 -6.73 0.24 -19.70
N TYR A 138 -6.99 1.50 -19.37
CA TYR A 138 -7.36 1.86 -17.99
C TYR A 138 -8.69 1.23 -17.56
N SER A 139 -9.66 1.13 -18.48
CA SER A 139 -10.94 0.45 -18.22
C SER A 139 -10.75 -1.04 -17.91
N GLN A 140 -9.84 -1.73 -18.60
CA GLN A 140 -9.54 -3.13 -18.32
C GLN A 140 -8.94 -3.32 -16.93
N GLU A 141 -8.06 -2.42 -16.49
CA GLU A 141 -7.52 -2.45 -15.12
C GLU A 141 -8.61 -2.25 -14.07
N LEU A 142 -9.54 -1.32 -14.28
CA LEU A 142 -10.66 -1.10 -13.36
C LEU A 142 -11.56 -2.34 -13.26
N GLU A 143 -11.84 -3.02 -14.38
CA GLU A 143 -12.60 -4.27 -14.38
C GLU A 143 -11.86 -5.42 -13.67
N GLU A 144 -10.53 -5.46 -13.73
CA GLU A 144 -9.73 -6.40 -12.95
C GLU A 144 -9.80 -6.13 -11.46
N LYS A 145 -9.62 -4.85 -11.06
CA LYS A 145 -9.76 -4.42 -9.66
C LYS A 145 -11.15 -4.71 -9.13
N LYS A 146 -12.20 -4.43 -9.91
CA LYS A 146 -13.60 -4.66 -9.54
C LYS A 146 -13.87 -6.13 -9.27
N ARG A 147 -13.42 -7.03 -10.16
CA ARG A 147 -13.54 -8.48 -9.96
C ARG A 147 -12.82 -8.96 -8.71
N TRP A 148 -11.62 -8.44 -8.45
CA TRP A 148 -10.86 -8.78 -7.25
C TRP A 148 -11.57 -8.30 -5.97
N LEU A 149 -12.02 -7.04 -5.93
CA LEU A 149 -12.75 -6.49 -4.79
C LEU A 149 -14.07 -7.23 -4.53
N ALA A 150 -14.85 -7.53 -5.58
CA ALA A 150 -16.07 -8.30 -5.44
C ALA A 150 -15.82 -9.70 -4.86
N GLN A 151 -14.69 -10.33 -5.21
CA GLN A 151 -14.32 -11.63 -4.65
C GLN A 151 -13.92 -11.55 -3.17
N VAL A 152 -13.22 -10.49 -2.77
CA VAL A 152 -12.65 -10.36 -1.41
C VAL A 152 -13.65 -9.78 -0.42
N LEU A 153 -14.38 -8.74 -0.82
CA LEU A 153 -15.25 -7.93 0.05
C LEU A 153 -16.74 -8.20 -0.20
N GLY A 154 -17.12 -8.72 -1.37
CA GLY A 154 -18.52 -9.05 -1.69
C GLY A 154 -19.20 -10.01 -0.69
N PRO A 155 -18.50 -10.99 -0.07
CA PRO A 155 -19.09 -11.80 0.99
C PRO A 155 -19.49 -11.03 2.25
N LEU A 156 -18.98 -9.80 2.43
CA LEU A 156 -19.20 -8.98 3.64
C LEU A 156 -20.32 -7.95 3.45
N GLY A 157 -20.70 -7.66 2.21
CA GLY A 157 -21.70 -6.66 1.86
C GLY A 157 -21.58 -6.18 0.41
N ASN A 158 -22.40 -5.19 0.06
CA ASN A 158 -22.34 -4.58 -1.26
C ASN A 158 -21.03 -3.79 -1.44
N VAL A 159 -20.37 -4.00 -2.58
CA VAL A 159 -19.18 -3.24 -2.99
C VAL A 159 -19.60 -2.28 -4.09
N ASP A 160 -19.45 -0.98 -3.85
CA ASP A 160 -19.79 0.06 -4.80
C ASP A 160 -18.83 0.02 -6.02
N GLU A 161 -19.20 0.72 -7.09
CA GLU A 161 -18.31 0.92 -8.24
C GLU A 161 -17.02 1.65 -7.81
N ILE A 162 -15.90 1.27 -8.42
CA ILE A 162 -14.62 1.93 -8.16
C ILE A 162 -14.68 3.35 -8.71
N LEU A 163 -14.42 4.35 -7.86
CA LEU A 163 -14.27 5.73 -8.31
C LEU A 163 -12.96 5.87 -9.12
N PRO A 164 -13.03 6.12 -10.45
CA PRO A 164 -11.85 6.13 -11.29
C PRO A 164 -11.11 7.48 -11.21
N MET A 165 -9.89 7.50 -11.73
CA MET A 165 -9.16 8.73 -12.02
C MET A 165 -9.40 9.17 -13.46
N GLN A 166 -9.82 10.43 -13.63
CA GLN A 166 -10.07 11.00 -14.96
C GLN A 166 -8.79 11.01 -15.81
N ASN A 167 -7.69 11.43 -15.20
CA ASN A 167 -6.37 11.43 -15.83
C ASN A 167 -5.42 10.52 -15.05
N PRO A 168 -5.34 9.21 -15.35
CA PRO A 168 -4.59 8.24 -14.55
C PRO A 168 -3.07 8.34 -14.72
N LEU A 169 -2.52 9.47 -15.14
CA LEU A 169 -1.09 9.68 -15.41
C LEU A 169 -0.54 10.81 -14.54
N HIS A 170 0.76 10.78 -14.26
CA HIS A 170 1.50 11.82 -13.55
C HIS A 170 0.95 12.20 -12.16
N TYR A 171 0.15 11.31 -11.56
CA TYR A 171 -0.57 11.54 -10.31
C TYR A 171 0.30 11.44 -9.06
N ARG A 172 1.52 10.87 -9.13
CA ARG A 172 2.37 10.71 -7.95
C ARG A 172 3.15 11.99 -7.65
N HIS A 173 2.71 12.68 -6.61
CA HIS A 173 3.32 13.88 -6.02
C HIS A 173 4.46 13.56 -5.03
N LYS A 174 4.80 12.28 -4.89
CA LYS A 174 5.99 11.81 -4.19
C LYS A 174 6.78 10.91 -5.13
N VAL A 175 7.92 11.40 -5.59
CA VAL A 175 8.81 10.68 -6.52
C VAL A 175 10.08 10.28 -5.78
N HIS A 176 10.46 9.01 -5.88
CA HIS A 176 11.64 8.46 -5.22
C HIS A 176 12.51 7.77 -6.26
N ALA A 177 13.77 8.19 -6.34
CA ALA A 177 14.79 7.54 -7.16
C ALA A 177 15.96 7.08 -6.29
N VAL A 178 16.36 5.82 -6.50
CA VAL A 178 17.61 5.23 -6.03
C VAL A 178 18.72 5.66 -6.98
N PHE A 179 19.82 6.14 -6.41
CA PHE A 179 21.02 6.50 -7.14
C PHE A 179 22.07 5.41 -6.96
N SER A 180 22.55 4.88 -8.07
CA SER A 180 23.60 3.85 -8.10
C SER A 180 24.53 4.13 -9.28
N HIS A 181 25.39 3.17 -9.63
CA HIS A 181 26.25 3.25 -10.79
C HIS A 181 26.33 1.91 -11.51
N ASP A 182 26.56 1.93 -12.82
CA ASP A 182 26.88 0.73 -13.59
C ASP A 182 28.35 0.31 -13.38
N LYS A 183 28.74 -0.83 -13.95
CA LYS A 183 30.13 -1.33 -13.91
C LYS A 183 31.16 -0.39 -14.53
N ARG A 184 30.74 0.60 -15.33
CA ARG A 184 31.59 1.62 -15.95
C ARG A 184 31.65 2.91 -15.12
N GLY A 185 30.96 2.97 -13.98
CA GLY A 185 30.88 4.14 -13.12
C GLY A 185 29.86 5.19 -13.57
N ASN A 186 29.01 4.89 -14.56
CA ASN A 186 27.94 5.81 -14.95
C ASN A 186 26.83 5.80 -13.90
N ILE A 187 26.47 6.99 -13.40
CA ILE A 187 25.34 7.12 -12.47
C ILE A 187 24.04 6.63 -13.12
N LEU A 188 23.31 5.80 -12.38
CA LEU A 188 21.95 5.33 -12.65
C LEU A 188 20.99 6.02 -11.67
N ALA A 189 19.79 6.38 -12.14
CA ALA A 189 18.75 6.92 -11.27
C ALA A 189 17.41 6.28 -11.64
N GLY A 190 16.74 5.65 -10.67
CA GLY A 190 15.46 5.02 -10.92
C GLY A 190 14.99 4.18 -9.76
N VAL A 191 14.48 2.98 -10.05
CA VAL A 191 13.87 2.11 -9.04
C VAL A 191 14.62 0.79 -8.94
N TYR A 192 14.46 0.09 -7.82
CA TYR A 192 14.93 -1.29 -7.75
C TYR A 192 14.11 -2.18 -8.70
N GLU A 193 14.82 -3.05 -9.42
CA GLU A 193 14.21 -4.13 -10.19
C GLU A 193 13.48 -5.08 -9.23
N GLU A 194 12.31 -5.54 -9.64
CA GLU A 194 11.43 -6.37 -8.80
C GLU A 194 12.22 -7.53 -8.17
N LYS A 195 12.13 -7.65 -6.83
CA LYS A 195 12.81 -8.68 -6.02
C LYS A 195 14.35 -8.65 -6.07
N SER A 196 14.93 -7.48 -6.30
CA SER A 196 16.38 -7.31 -6.25
C SER A 196 16.77 -5.93 -5.71
N HIS A 197 18.07 -5.73 -5.45
CA HIS A 197 18.67 -4.41 -5.20
C HIS A 197 19.34 -3.84 -6.46
N ARG A 198 19.09 -4.43 -7.64
CA ARG A 198 19.61 -3.88 -8.90
C ARG A 198 18.78 -2.68 -9.33
N VAL A 199 19.43 -1.57 -9.65
CA VAL A 199 18.73 -0.35 -10.08
C VAL A 199 18.40 -0.43 -11.57
N VAL A 200 17.12 -0.25 -11.90
CA VAL A 200 16.65 0.03 -13.26
C VAL A 200 16.77 1.53 -13.48
N ASP A 201 17.53 1.92 -14.49
CA ASP A 201 17.64 3.34 -14.88
C ASP A 201 16.33 3.78 -15.55
N ILE A 202 15.64 4.74 -14.92
CA ILE A 202 14.33 5.23 -15.36
C ILE A 202 14.50 6.65 -15.86
N GLU A 203 14.31 6.86 -17.16
CA GLU A 203 14.34 8.22 -17.71
C GLU A 203 12.99 8.92 -17.54
N ASN A 204 11.88 8.21 -17.80
CA ASN A 204 10.54 8.78 -17.69
C ASN A 204 9.53 7.78 -17.12
N CYS A 205 8.95 8.10 -15.97
CA CYS A 205 7.88 7.34 -15.36
C CYS A 205 6.54 8.05 -15.57
N ARG A 206 5.60 7.39 -16.26
CA ARG A 206 4.32 7.98 -16.66
C ARG A 206 3.31 8.20 -15.53
N ILE A 207 3.58 7.65 -14.35
CA ILE A 207 2.72 7.84 -13.16
C ILE A 207 3.33 8.85 -12.18
N GLU A 208 4.58 9.25 -12.37
CA GLU A 208 5.26 10.24 -11.54
C GLU A 208 5.05 11.65 -12.06
N ASN A 209 5.03 12.61 -11.14
CA ASN A 209 5.00 14.02 -11.49
C ASN A 209 6.16 14.37 -12.45
N GLU A 210 5.81 14.95 -13.60
CA GLU A 210 6.77 15.18 -14.69
C GLU A 210 7.90 16.13 -14.31
N GLU A 211 7.59 17.16 -13.52
CA GLU A 211 8.56 18.17 -13.10
C GLU A 211 9.56 17.58 -12.09
N ALA A 212 9.08 16.82 -11.11
CA ALA A 212 9.94 16.05 -10.21
C ALA A 212 10.85 15.08 -10.98
N GLY A 213 10.33 14.38 -12.00
CA GLY A 213 11.15 13.54 -12.87
C GLY A 213 12.26 14.30 -13.61
N LYS A 214 11.97 15.52 -14.10
CA LYS A 214 12.98 16.42 -14.72
C LYS A 214 14.06 16.83 -13.72
N VAL A 215 13.67 17.14 -12.49
CA VAL A 215 14.61 17.49 -11.40
C VAL A 215 15.55 16.31 -11.09
N ILE A 216 15.03 15.08 -10.96
CA ILE A 216 15.86 13.89 -10.71
C ILE A 216 16.87 13.66 -11.83
N ARG A 217 16.46 13.77 -13.10
CA ARG A 217 17.38 13.66 -14.24
C ARG A 217 18.47 14.74 -14.22
N THR A 218 18.12 15.97 -13.86
CA THR A 218 19.11 17.04 -13.70
C THR A 218 20.07 16.74 -12.55
N ILE A 219 19.60 16.23 -11.42
CA ILE A 219 20.47 15.83 -10.30
C ILE A 219 21.45 14.73 -10.75
N LYS A 220 20.98 13.74 -11.52
CA LYS A 220 21.83 12.70 -12.14
C LYS A 220 22.94 13.30 -13.01
N GLU A 221 22.62 14.28 -13.85
CA GLU A 221 23.61 15.00 -14.67
C GLU A 221 24.60 15.80 -13.81
N MET A 222 24.09 16.50 -12.79
CA MET A 222 24.88 17.30 -11.87
C MET A 222 25.85 16.45 -11.03
N CYS A 223 25.49 15.19 -10.72
CA CYS A 223 26.41 14.27 -10.05
C CYS A 223 27.71 14.10 -10.86
N ARG A 224 27.62 14.02 -12.19
CA ARG A 224 28.80 13.97 -13.07
C ARG A 224 29.56 15.30 -13.06
N LYS A 225 28.85 16.43 -13.21
CA LYS A 225 29.45 17.78 -13.21
C LYS A 225 30.26 18.06 -11.93
N TYR A 226 29.72 17.70 -10.78
CA TYR A 226 30.30 17.98 -9.46
C TYR A 226 31.14 16.84 -8.88
N ARG A 227 31.39 15.79 -9.66
CA ARG A 227 32.13 14.59 -9.23
C ARG A 227 31.56 13.94 -7.96
N ILE A 228 30.23 13.94 -7.84
CA ILE A 228 29.50 13.31 -6.75
C ILE A 228 29.32 11.83 -7.08
N LYS A 229 29.79 10.97 -6.18
CA LYS A 229 29.62 9.51 -6.29
C LYS A 229 28.25 9.10 -5.76
N SER A 230 27.58 8.18 -6.45
CA SER A 230 26.46 7.45 -5.84
C SER A 230 26.96 6.63 -4.66
N TYR A 231 26.06 6.28 -3.76
CA TYR A 231 26.34 5.33 -2.70
C TYR A 231 26.29 3.90 -3.25
N ASP A 232 27.08 3.03 -2.64
CA ASP A 232 27.18 1.62 -2.94
C ASP A 232 26.85 0.83 -1.66
N GLU A 233 25.77 0.05 -1.70
CA GLU A 233 25.24 -0.66 -0.53
C GLU A 233 26.15 -1.81 -0.08
N ASP A 234 26.89 -2.42 -1.01
CA ASP A 234 27.77 -3.56 -0.75
C ASP A 234 29.05 -3.11 -0.03
N THR A 235 29.67 -2.03 -0.52
CA THR A 235 30.90 -1.46 0.05
C THR A 235 30.64 -0.49 1.19
N GLY A 236 29.44 0.10 1.27
CA GLY A 236 29.11 1.16 2.22
C GLY A 236 29.79 2.50 1.90
N MET A 237 30.26 2.69 0.66
CA MET A 237 31.00 3.88 0.24
C MET A 237 30.17 4.76 -0.70
N GLY A 238 30.57 6.03 -0.84
CA GLY A 238 29.93 6.99 -1.72
C GLY A 238 29.10 8.03 -0.98
N PHE A 239 28.36 8.85 -1.74
CA PHE A 239 27.65 10.00 -1.18
C PHE A 239 26.14 9.92 -1.38
N LEU A 240 25.64 9.99 -2.61
CA LEU A 240 24.20 10.11 -2.87
C LEU A 240 23.53 8.73 -2.94
N ARG A 241 22.63 8.43 -2.00
CA ARG A 241 21.86 7.17 -1.93
C ARG A 241 20.56 7.25 -2.71
N HIS A 242 19.76 8.27 -2.39
CA HIS A 242 18.44 8.45 -2.96
C HIS A 242 18.14 9.92 -3.16
N VAL A 243 17.22 10.21 -4.06
CA VAL A 243 16.55 11.50 -4.15
C VAL A 243 15.07 11.26 -3.99
N LEU A 244 14.46 11.93 -3.01
CA LEU A 244 13.03 11.96 -2.80
C LEU A 244 12.54 13.37 -3.10
N ILE A 245 11.58 13.51 -3.99
CA ILE A 245 10.95 14.80 -4.30
C ILE A 245 9.48 14.70 -3.91
N ARG A 246 9.01 15.69 -3.17
CA ARG A 246 7.59 15.88 -2.87
C ARG A 246 7.14 17.16 -3.56
N SER A 247 6.01 17.13 -4.24
CA SER A 247 5.46 18.26 -4.97
C SER A 247 4.08 18.59 -4.44
N SER A 248 3.83 19.85 -4.08
CA SER A 248 2.47 20.32 -3.78
C SER A 248 1.60 20.17 -5.02
N TYR A 249 0.42 19.57 -4.87
CA TYR A 249 -0.57 19.49 -5.93
C TYR A 249 -1.13 20.87 -6.27
N LYS A 250 -1.39 21.70 -5.25
CA LYS A 250 -2.03 23.00 -5.44
C LYS A 250 -1.10 24.07 -6.02
N THR A 251 0.12 24.16 -5.50
CA THR A 251 1.07 25.24 -5.82
C THR A 251 2.16 24.81 -6.80
N GLY A 252 2.44 23.51 -6.91
CA GLY A 252 3.58 22.98 -7.63
C GLY A 252 4.92 23.19 -6.93
N GLU A 253 4.95 23.73 -5.71
CA GLU A 253 6.18 23.85 -4.91
C GLU A 253 6.79 22.46 -4.66
N MET A 254 8.12 22.36 -4.75
CA MET A 254 8.85 21.12 -4.56
C MET A 254 9.76 21.15 -3.34
N LEU A 255 9.71 20.07 -2.57
CA LEU A 255 10.68 19.70 -1.55
C LEU A 255 11.62 18.64 -2.13
N VAL A 256 12.89 18.99 -2.32
CA VAL A 256 13.93 18.04 -2.75
C VAL A 256 14.68 17.52 -1.54
N VAL A 257 14.65 16.22 -1.31
CA VAL A 257 15.36 15.53 -0.24
C VAL A 257 16.50 14.71 -0.84
N LEU A 258 17.73 15.14 -0.58
CA LEU A 258 18.94 14.43 -0.96
C LEU A 258 19.32 13.48 0.18
N VAL A 259 19.16 12.18 -0.02
CA VAL A 259 19.54 11.18 0.97
C VAL A 259 20.99 10.80 0.76
N THR A 260 21.83 11.05 1.76
CA THR A 260 23.28 10.89 1.65
C THR A 260 23.83 9.90 2.66
N GLY A 261 24.92 9.20 2.31
CA GLY A 261 25.62 8.29 3.20
C GLY A 261 26.46 9.00 4.27
N ASN A 262 26.76 10.29 4.08
CA ASN A 262 27.54 11.09 5.01
C ASN A 262 27.22 12.60 4.88
N VAL A 263 27.80 13.42 5.75
CA VAL A 263 27.52 14.87 5.85
C VAL A 263 28.33 15.75 4.90
N ILE A 264 29.40 15.22 4.30
CA ILE A 264 30.34 16.02 3.49
C ILE A 264 29.80 16.10 2.07
N PHE A 265 29.25 17.25 1.69
CA PHE A 265 28.69 17.49 0.37
C PHE A 265 29.64 18.34 -0.50
N PRO A 266 30.34 17.73 -1.48
CA PRO A 266 31.17 18.46 -2.44
C PRO A 266 30.37 19.50 -3.23
N ALA A 267 30.94 20.70 -3.41
CA ALA A 267 30.33 21.79 -4.17
C ALA A 267 28.89 22.19 -3.74
N LYS A 268 28.51 21.90 -2.48
CA LYS A 268 27.16 22.12 -1.91
C LYS A 268 26.51 23.44 -2.34
N LYS A 269 27.21 24.57 -2.16
CA LYS A 269 26.67 25.90 -2.45
C LYS A 269 26.33 26.07 -3.94
N GLN A 270 27.22 25.63 -4.83
CA GLN A 270 27.02 25.76 -6.27
C GLN A 270 25.98 24.76 -6.78
N PHE A 271 25.96 23.53 -6.23
CA PHE A 271 24.93 22.54 -6.53
C PHE A 271 23.53 23.08 -6.22
N VAL A 272 23.33 23.60 -5.00
CA VAL A 272 22.03 24.17 -4.58
C VAL A 272 21.64 25.36 -5.46
N LYS A 273 22.59 26.27 -5.76
CA LYS A 273 22.34 27.44 -6.62
C LYS A 273 21.94 27.05 -8.04
N ASP A 274 22.66 26.14 -8.68
CA ASP A 274 22.36 25.68 -10.03
C ASP A 274 20.98 25.01 -10.10
N LEU A 275 20.66 24.18 -9.11
CA LEU A 275 19.39 23.43 -9.09
C LEU A 275 18.20 24.38 -8.90
N THR A 276 18.29 25.31 -7.96
CA THR A 276 17.23 26.30 -7.68
C THR A 276 17.07 27.33 -8.79
N ASN A 277 18.16 27.75 -9.45
CA ASN A 277 18.09 28.62 -10.62
C ASN A 277 17.39 27.94 -11.80
N LYS A 278 17.64 26.64 -12.02
CA LYS A 278 17.02 25.88 -13.12
C LYS A 278 15.55 25.55 -12.82
N TYR A 279 15.20 25.34 -11.55
CA TYR A 279 13.86 24.98 -11.10
C TYR A 279 13.37 25.92 -9.99
N PRO A 280 12.80 27.09 -10.34
CA PRO A 280 12.32 28.07 -9.38
C PRO A 280 11.22 27.57 -8.45
N LYS A 281 10.49 26.51 -8.84
CA LYS A 281 9.47 25.87 -8.00
C LYS A 281 10.05 25.05 -6.84
N ILE A 282 11.35 24.81 -6.79
CA ILE A 282 11.97 24.19 -5.61
C ILE A 282 11.93 25.19 -4.47
N ALA A 283 11.01 24.99 -3.53
CA ALA A 283 10.84 25.83 -2.36
C ALA A 283 11.76 25.43 -1.20
N SER A 284 12.16 24.14 -1.12
CA SER A 284 13.06 23.64 -0.09
C SER A 284 13.98 22.54 -0.62
N ILE A 285 15.22 22.52 -0.14
CA ILE A 285 16.17 21.42 -0.33
C ILE A 285 16.67 20.96 1.04
N VAL A 286 16.50 19.68 1.35
CA VAL A 286 16.95 19.05 2.59
C VAL A 286 17.96 17.95 2.28
N MET A 287 19.06 17.92 3.02
CA MET A 287 19.96 16.77 3.05
C MET A 287 19.60 15.88 4.23
N ASN A 288 19.14 14.66 3.95
CA ASN A 288 18.85 13.65 4.96
C ASN A 288 20.02 12.66 5.01
N ILE A 289 20.61 12.45 6.19
CA ILE A 289 21.79 11.60 6.33
C ILE A 289 21.36 10.23 6.82
N ASN A 290 21.66 9.22 6.00
CA ASN A 290 21.45 7.81 6.29
C ASN A 290 22.77 7.06 6.08
N ASP A 291 23.52 6.89 7.15
CA ASP A 291 24.78 6.14 7.24
C ASP A 291 24.59 4.68 7.67
N ARG A 292 23.32 4.24 7.83
CA ARG A 292 22.97 2.91 8.32
C ARG A 292 22.83 1.90 7.18
N LYS A 293 23.16 0.64 7.47
CA LYS A 293 22.81 -0.54 6.66
C LYS A 293 21.38 -0.99 6.98
N THR A 294 20.41 -0.32 6.38
CA THR A 294 18.97 -0.55 6.61
C THR A 294 18.20 -0.40 5.30
N SER A 295 17.03 -1.03 5.22
CA SER A 295 16.06 -0.85 4.14
C SER A 295 15.31 0.48 4.24
N MET A 296 15.37 1.17 5.38
CA MET A 296 14.79 2.50 5.51
C MET A 296 15.53 3.49 4.62
N VAL A 297 14.78 4.21 3.78
CA VAL A 297 15.34 5.22 2.86
C VAL A 297 15.88 6.41 3.64
N LEU A 298 15.09 6.98 4.54
CA LEU A 298 15.46 8.16 5.31
C LEU A 298 16.18 7.77 6.61
N GLY A 299 17.23 8.51 6.93
CA GLY A 299 17.92 8.46 8.22
C GLY A 299 17.39 9.51 9.19
N ASP A 300 18.00 9.58 10.37
CA ASP A 300 17.43 10.34 11.49
C ASP A 300 17.80 11.82 11.45
N ARG A 301 18.92 12.18 10.81
CA ARG A 301 19.44 13.54 10.76
C ARG A 301 19.08 14.26 9.47
N GLU A 302 18.65 15.51 9.59
CA GLU A 302 18.29 16.39 8.47
C GLU A 302 19.03 17.73 8.56
N ILE A 303 19.45 18.25 7.41
CA ILE A 303 20.08 19.57 7.28
C ILE A 303 19.40 20.30 6.13
N THR A 304 18.69 21.39 6.44
CA THR A 304 18.10 22.25 5.40
C THR A 304 19.21 22.98 4.67
N LEU A 305 19.29 22.76 3.35
CA LEU A 305 20.26 23.39 2.45
C LEU A 305 19.72 24.65 1.79
N TYR A 306 18.40 24.71 1.60
CA TYR A 306 17.69 25.83 0.98
C TYR A 306 16.23 25.84 1.47
N GLY A 307 15.67 27.03 1.62
CA GLY A 307 14.26 27.21 2.00
C GLY A 307 13.97 26.88 3.46
N LYS A 308 12.74 26.45 3.72
CA LYS A 308 12.21 26.22 5.09
C LYS A 308 12.42 24.79 5.59
N GLY A 309 12.84 23.88 4.72
CA GLY A 309 12.97 22.45 5.02
C GLY A 309 11.67 21.64 4.89
N TYR A 310 10.60 22.28 4.45
CA TYR A 310 9.29 21.70 4.17
C TYR A 310 8.63 22.47 3.02
N ILE A 311 7.52 21.94 2.52
CA ILE A 311 6.58 22.66 1.64
C ILE A 311 5.17 22.61 2.24
N GLU A 312 4.25 23.38 1.69
CA GLU A 312 2.84 23.35 2.06
C GLU A 312 2.02 22.88 0.86
N ASP A 313 0.96 22.11 1.11
CA ASP A 313 -0.02 21.73 0.10
C ASP A 313 -1.44 21.91 0.64
N GLU A 314 -2.42 21.85 -0.24
CA GLU A 314 -3.84 21.93 0.11
C GLU A 314 -4.54 20.61 -0.17
N LEU A 315 -5.36 20.16 0.77
CA LEU A 315 -6.19 18.97 0.66
C LEU A 315 -7.54 19.22 1.34
N CYS A 316 -8.64 19.03 0.62
CA CYS A 316 -10.00 19.29 1.10
C CYS A 316 -10.16 20.71 1.68
N GLY A 317 -9.53 21.70 1.04
CA GLY A 317 -9.54 23.11 1.47
C GLY A 317 -8.74 23.40 2.74
N ARG A 318 -7.90 22.46 3.21
CA ARG A 318 -7.02 22.62 4.37
C ARG A 318 -5.56 22.59 3.98
N LYS A 319 -4.74 23.40 4.65
CA LYS A 319 -3.31 23.50 4.38
C LYS A 319 -2.52 22.51 5.23
N PHE A 320 -1.60 21.79 4.63
CA PHE A 320 -0.76 20.83 5.32
C PHE A 320 0.70 21.10 5.05
N ARG A 321 1.50 21.18 6.12
CA ARG A 321 2.95 21.13 6.04
C ARG A 321 3.38 19.71 5.67
N ILE A 322 4.24 19.61 4.67
CA ILE A 322 4.86 18.37 4.20
C ILE A 322 6.36 18.44 4.47
N SER A 323 6.83 17.63 5.40
CA SER A 323 8.23 17.47 5.77
C SER A 323 8.84 16.23 5.05
N PRO A 324 10.18 16.03 5.08
CA PRO A 324 10.80 14.89 4.42
C PRO A 324 10.24 13.55 4.87
N LYS A 325 10.07 13.36 6.19
CA LYS A 325 9.61 12.12 6.82
C LYS A 325 8.11 11.99 7.00
N SER A 326 7.34 13.08 6.90
CA SER A 326 5.89 12.98 7.14
C SER A 326 5.19 12.06 6.15
N PHE A 327 4.21 11.29 6.62
CA PHE A 327 3.30 10.62 5.69
C PHE A 327 2.33 11.66 5.10
N TYR A 328 2.16 11.61 3.78
CA TYR A 328 1.19 12.39 3.03
C TYR A 328 0.85 11.58 1.78
N GLN A 329 -0.42 11.56 1.41
CA GLN A 329 -0.88 10.74 0.29
C GLN A 329 -0.21 11.17 -1.01
N VAL A 330 0.16 10.18 -1.83
CA VAL A 330 0.93 10.43 -3.05
C VAL A 330 0.07 10.93 -4.22
N ASN A 331 -1.26 10.77 -4.13
CA ASN A 331 -2.23 11.17 -5.14
C ASN A 331 -3.28 12.12 -4.53
N PRO A 332 -2.97 13.43 -4.38
CA PRO A 332 -3.86 14.37 -3.71
C PRO A 332 -5.25 14.48 -4.37
N GLU A 333 -5.34 14.44 -5.70
CA GLU A 333 -6.61 14.50 -6.43
C GLU A 333 -7.58 13.38 -6.01
N GLN A 334 -7.09 12.15 -5.92
CA GLN A 334 -7.91 11.02 -5.48
C GLN A 334 -8.09 10.97 -3.96
N THR A 335 -7.13 11.53 -3.21
CA THR A 335 -7.23 11.61 -1.75
C THR A 335 -8.39 12.53 -1.33
N GLU A 336 -8.61 13.65 -2.02
CA GLU A 336 -9.75 14.52 -1.71
C GLU A 336 -11.08 13.80 -1.87
N LYS A 337 -11.21 13.00 -2.94
CA LYS A 337 -12.40 12.18 -3.20
C LYS A 337 -12.57 11.07 -2.17
N LEU A 338 -11.49 10.37 -1.82
CA LEU A 338 -11.46 9.37 -0.76
C LEU A 338 -11.94 9.96 0.57
N TYR A 339 -11.39 11.11 0.96
CA TYR A 339 -11.76 11.76 2.23
C TYR A 339 -13.20 12.26 2.21
N GLN A 340 -13.68 12.82 1.11
CA GLN A 340 -15.07 13.22 0.97
C GLN A 340 -16.03 12.02 1.18
N MET A 341 -15.75 10.89 0.55
CA MET A 341 -16.53 9.65 0.74
C MET A 341 -16.43 9.10 2.18
N ALA A 342 -15.27 9.22 2.82
CA ALA A 342 -15.08 8.80 4.21
C ALA A 342 -15.86 9.69 5.20
N ILE A 343 -15.90 11.01 4.95
CA ILE A 343 -16.69 11.99 5.72
C ILE A 343 -18.19 11.68 5.59
N GLU A 344 -18.66 11.40 4.37
CA GLU A 344 -20.05 11.00 4.14
C GLU A 344 -20.42 9.74 4.93
N CYS A 345 -19.52 8.76 4.99
CA CYS A 345 -19.73 7.57 5.82
C CYS A 345 -19.78 7.85 7.32
N ALA A 346 -18.92 8.76 7.81
CA ALA A 346 -18.99 9.21 9.19
C ALA A 346 -20.32 9.91 9.50
N GLY A 347 -20.91 10.63 8.54
CA GLY A 347 -22.20 11.31 8.68
C GLY A 347 -22.24 12.23 9.89
N LEU A 348 -21.22 13.07 10.02
CA LEU A 348 -21.05 14.01 11.12
C LEU A 348 -22.08 15.14 11.03
N THR A 349 -22.62 15.56 12.18
CA THR A 349 -23.66 16.60 12.31
C THR A 349 -23.18 17.82 13.11
N GLY A 350 -21.97 17.76 13.69
CA GLY A 350 -21.36 18.85 14.44
C GLY A 350 -21.29 18.58 15.95
N THR A 351 -21.85 17.47 16.42
CA THR A 351 -21.86 17.11 17.85
C THR A 351 -20.96 15.94 18.20
N GLU A 352 -20.53 15.18 17.20
CA GLU A 352 -19.83 13.91 17.40
C GLU A 352 -18.44 14.11 17.99
N ARG A 353 -18.07 13.23 18.91
CA ARG A 353 -16.70 13.04 19.38
C ARG A 353 -16.02 11.98 18.51
N VAL A 354 -15.01 12.43 17.76
CA VAL A 354 -14.31 11.62 16.76
C VAL A 354 -12.93 11.20 17.28
N VAL A 355 -12.59 9.93 17.09
CA VAL A 355 -11.20 9.44 17.24
C VAL A 355 -10.63 9.18 15.84
N ASP A 356 -9.51 9.83 15.53
CA ASP A 356 -8.70 9.59 14.32
C ASP A 356 -7.50 8.73 14.72
N ALA A 357 -7.61 7.41 14.50
CA ALA A 357 -6.57 6.45 14.86
C ALA A 357 -5.56 6.31 13.72
N TYR A 358 -4.26 6.28 14.07
CA TYR A 358 -3.15 6.35 13.11
C TYR A 358 -3.14 7.67 12.33
N CYS A 359 -3.43 8.78 13.02
CA CYS A 359 -3.74 10.05 12.36
C CYS A 359 -2.56 10.67 11.59
N GLY A 360 -1.33 10.16 11.76
CA GLY A 360 -0.15 10.68 11.08
C GLY A 360 0.04 12.18 11.34
N THR A 361 -0.02 12.98 10.28
CA THR A 361 0.05 14.46 10.38
C THR A 361 -1.30 15.14 10.55
N GLY A 362 -2.32 14.38 10.95
CA GLY A 362 -3.67 14.83 11.25
C GLY A 362 -4.52 15.10 10.03
N THR A 363 -4.24 14.50 8.87
CA THR A 363 -4.92 14.85 7.61
C THR A 363 -6.43 14.62 7.66
N ILE A 364 -6.87 13.45 8.13
CA ILE A 364 -8.30 13.13 8.28
C ILE A 364 -8.91 14.01 9.37
N GLY A 365 -8.37 13.97 10.59
CA GLY A 365 -8.86 14.71 11.74
C GLY A 365 -9.04 16.21 11.48
N ILE A 366 -8.07 16.87 10.84
CA ILE A 366 -8.12 18.31 10.52
C ILE A 366 -9.20 18.61 9.47
N VAL A 367 -9.37 17.72 8.47
CA VAL A 367 -10.42 17.89 7.46
C VAL A 367 -11.81 17.80 8.12
N VAL A 368 -12.03 16.78 8.96
CA VAL A 368 -13.35 16.52 9.57
C VAL A 368 -13.69 17.43 10.75
N ALA A 369 -12.69 18.05 11.38
CA ALA A 369 -12.88 18.83 12.61
C ALA A 369 -13.95 19.93 12.52
N LYS A 370 -14.14 20.58 11.37
CA LYS A 370 -15.21 21.60 11.23
C LYS A 370 -16.63 21.04 11.28
N GLN A 371 -16.79 19.74 11.08
CA GLN A 371 -18.08 19.05 11.06
C GLN A 371 -18.29 18.17 12.31
N ALA A 372 -17.32 18.13 13.22
CA ALA A 372 -17.37 17.35 14.46
C ALA A 372 -17.47 18.27 15.67
N GLY A 373 -18.02 17.76 16.78
CA GLY A 373 -18.00 18.47 18.06
C GLY A 373 -16.58 18.54 18.63
N SER A 374 -15.86 17.41 18.59
CA SER A 374 -14.45 17.34 18.97
C SER A 374 -13.73 16.21 18.25
N VAL A 375 -12.42 16.36 18.05
CA VAL A 375 -11.56 15.34 17.41
C VAL A 375 -10.34 15.03 18.28
N ILE A 376 -10.01 13.75 18.39
CA ILE A 376 -8.79 13.26 19.04
C ILE A 376 -8.00 12.46 18.03
N GLY A 377 -6.86 12.98 17.59
CA GLY A 377 -5.91 12.25 16.75
C GLY A 377 -4.90 11.50 17.61
N VAL A 378 -4.68 10.21 17.31
CA VAL A 378 -3.69 9.37 18.01
C VAL A 378 -2.66 8.85 17.03
N GLU A 379 -1.39 9.12 17.31
CA GLU A 379 -0.26 8.72 16.46
C GLU A 379 0.96 8.35 17.29
N LEU A 380 1.63 7.26 16.91
CA LEU A 380 2.78 6.72 17.61
C LEU A 380 4.05 7.57 17.36
N ASN A 381 4.20 8.07 16.14
CA ASN A 381 5.35 8.83 15.69
C ASN A 381 5.31 10.28 16.21
N ARG A 382 6.29 10.61 17.04
CA ARG A 382 6.46 11.94 17.64
C ARG A 382 6.56 13.08 16.63
N ASP A 383 7.29 12.88 15.53
CA ASP A 383 7.48 13.91 14.50
C ASP A 383 6.18 14.16 13.74
N ALA A 384 5.41 13.10 13.47
CA ALA A 384 4.09 13.21 12.85
C ALA A 384 3.09 13.96 13.75
N VAL A 385 3.05 13.67 15.06
CA VAL A 385 2.24 14.42 16.04
C VAL A 385 2.65 15.91 16.10
N ARG A 386 3.95 16.19 16.03
CA ARG A 386 4.45 17.57 15.99
C ARG A 386 3.94 18.29 14.74
N ASP A 387 4.04 17.66 13.58
CA ASP A 387 3.52 18.21 12.32
C ASP A 387 1.98 18.35 12.37
N ALA A 388 1.26 17.41 12.98
CA ALA A 388 -0.19 17.48 13.14
C ALA A 388 -0.64 18.70 13.96
N ARG A 389 0.03 18.99 15.07
CA ARG A 389 -0.22 20.20 15.88
C ARG A 389 0.07 21.48 15.09
N VAL A 390 1.12 21.49 14.29
CA VAL A 390 1.43 22.63 13.40
C VAL A 390 0.33 22.80 12.34
N ASN A 391 -0.15 21.70 11.75
CA ASN A 391 -1.20 21.72 10.75
C ASN A 391 -2.53 22.19 11.33
N ALA A 392 -2.93 21.77 12.53
CA ALA A 392 -4.13 22.28 13.18
C ALA A 392 -4.05 23.79 13.43
N LYS A 393 -2.89 24.28 13.92
CA LYS A 393 -2.65 25.73 14.09
C LYS A 393 -2.69 26.48 12.76
N LEU A 394 -2.09 25.92 11.70
CA LEU A 394 -2.08 26.51 10.36
C LEU A 394 -3.50 26.69 9.80
N ASN A 395 -4.41 25.79 10.17
CA ASN A 395 -5.82 25.82 9.75
C ASN A 395 -6.78 26.47 10.75
N GLN A 396 -6.26 27.02 11.87
CA GLN A 396 -7.05 27.64 12.93
C GLN A 396 -8.17 26.70 13.43
N ILE A 397 -7.80 25.46 13.74
CA ILE A 397 -8.72 24.44 14.27
C ILE A 397 -8.41 24.22 15.75
N ASP A 398 -9.38 24.56 16.59
CA ASP A 398 -9.22 24.52 18.05
C ASP A 398 -9.93 23.33 18.70
N ASN A 399 -10.86 22.68 17.99
CA ASN A 399 -11.62 21.52 18.48
C ASN A 399 -10.96 20.17 18.15
N ILE A 400 -9.64 20.16 17.94
CA ILE A 400 -8.85 18.95 17.75
C ILE A 400 -7.66 18.89 18.72
N SER A 401 -7.43 17.71 19.30
CA SER A 401 -6.25 17.43 20.12
C SER A 401 -5.47 16.25 19.55
N PHE A 402 -4.16 16.22 19.82
CA PHE A 402 -3.27 15.15 19.36
C PHE A 402 -2.52 14.49 20.50
N VAL A 403 -2.66 13.17 20.59
CA VAL A 403 -2.02 12.31 21.57
C VAL A 403 -0.89 11.54 20.89
N GLN A 404 0.31 11.64 21.45
CA GLN A 404 1.42 10.77 21.06
C GLN A 404 1.28 9.44 21.80
N GLY A 405 0.90 8.39 21.10
CA GLY A 405 0.65 7.11 21.73
C GLY A 405 0.20 6.03 20.76
N ASP A 406 0.10 4.82 21.29
CA ASP A 406 -0.48 3.69 20.57
C ASP A 406 -2.01 3.80 20.57
N ALA A 407 -2.62 3.77 19.38
CA ALA A 407 -4.06 3.95 19.22
C ALA A 407 -4.88 2.86 19.93
N THR A 408 -4.40 1.61 19.91
CA THR A 408 -5.05 0.48 20.61
C THR A 408 -5.11 0.75 22.11
N ARG A 409 -3.97 1.09 22.71
CA ARG A 409 -3.90 1.39 24.15
C ARG A 409 -4.74 2.61 24.51
N PHE A 410 -4.70 3.65 23.69
CA PHE A 410 -5.48 4.86 23.92
C PHE A 410 -6.98 4.56 23.93
N MET A 411 -7.50 3.88 22.90
CA MET A 411 -8.92 3.52 22.83
C MET A 411 -9.34 2.58 23.96
N ALA A 412 -8.50 1.61 24.32
CA ALA A 412 -8.76 0.69 25.42
C ALA A 412 -8.83 1.42 26.77
N GLN A 413 -7.92 2.38 27.01
CA GLN A 413 -7.92 3.20 28.21
C GLN A 413 -9.15 4.11 28.27
N MET A 414 -9.46 4.79 27.16
CA MET A 414 -10.64 5.64 27.04
C MET A 414 -11.93 4.88 27.36
N ALA A 415 -12.07 3.65 26.86
CA ALA A 415 -13.19 2.78 27.20
C ALA A 415 -13.19 2.36 28.68
N ALA A 416 -12.02 2.07 29.28
CA ALA A 416 -11.91 1.70 30.69
C ALA A 416 -12.26 2.86 31.64
N ASP A 417 -11.98 4.10 31.22
CA ASP A 417 -12.32 5.33 31.95
C ASP A 417 -13.80 5.73 31.80
N GLY A 418 -14.59 4.94 31.06
CA GLY A 418 -16.01 5.21 30.80
C GLY A 418 -16.25 6.32 29.79
N GLU A 419 -15.21 6.77 29.09
CA GLU A 419 -15.33 7.72 27.99
C GLU A 419 -15.86 7.04 26.72
N LYS A 420 -16.43 7.84 25.81
CA LYS A 420 -17.02 7.36 24.56
C LYS A 420 -16.53 8.17 23.36
N ALA A 421 -16.54 7.52 22.21
CA ALA A 421 -16.44 8.15 20.90
C ALA A 421 -17.69 7.79 20.10
N ASP A 422 -18.18 8.72 19.27
CA ASP A 422 -19.31 8.46 18.39
C ASP A 422 -18.84 7.84 17.07
N VAL A 423 -17.68 8.28 16.59
CA VAL A 423 -17.06 7.85 15.33
C VAL A 423 -15.57 7.56 15.52
N VAL A 424 -15.11 6.44 14.94
CA VAL A 424 -13.68 6.12 14.82
C VAL A 424 -13.28 6.08 13.35
N PHE A 425 -12.30 6.88 12.94
CA PHE A 425 -11.59 6.72 11.68
C PHE A 425 -10.38 5.82 11.89
N LEU A 426 -10.15 4.90 10.95
CA LEU A 426 -9.04 3.96 10.98
C LEU A 426 -8.36 3.94 9.60
N ASP A 427 -7.09 4.35 9.54
CA ASP A 427 -6.24 4.25 8.34
C ASP A 427 -4.95 3.48 8.69
N PRO A 428 -5.04 2.16 8.91
CA PRO A 428 -3.92 1.36 9.40
C PRO A 428 -2.90 1.07 8.29
N PRO A 429 -1.69 0.60 8.66
CA PRO A 429 -0.72 0.12 7.68
C PRO A 429 -1.26 -1.07 6.86
N ARG A 430 -0.52 -1.45 5.80
CA ARG A 430 -0.86 -2.57 4.90
C ARG A 430 -1.13 -3.92 5.57
N SER A 431 -0.69 -4.13 6.80
CA SER A 431 -0.98 -5.33 7.60
C SER A 431 -2.41 -5.37 8.15
N GLY A 432 -3.17 -4.29 7.99
CA GLY A 432 -4.42 -4.04 8.69
C GLY A 432 -4.21 -3.73 10.17
N SER A 433 -5.30 -3.79 10.92
CA SER A 433 -5.33 -3.60 12.36
C SER A 433 -5.08 -4.91 13.10
N THR A 434 -4.64 -4.83 14.36
CA THR A 434 -4.49 -6.01 15.21
C THR A 434 -5.82 -6.36 15.89
N GLU A 435 -6.00 -7.61 16.32
CA GLU A 435 -7.21 -8.02 17.03
C GLU A 435 -7.41 -7.20 18.33
N GLU A 436 -6.32 -6.83 19.02
CA GLU A 436 -6.39 -5.98 20.21
C GLU A 436 -6.93 -4.59 19.89
N CYS A 437 -6.60 -4.04 18.71
CA CYS A 437 -7.12 -2.76 18.24
C CYS A 437 -8.63 -2.86 17.97
N LEU A 438 -9.05 -3.92 17.28
CA LEU A 438 -10.47 -4.15 16.95
C LEU A 438 -11.30 -4.42 18.22
N ASP A 439 -10.75 -5.14 19.20
CA ASP A 439 -11.37 -5.30 20.51
C ASP A 439 -11.44 -3.98 21.29
N ALA A 440 -10.43 -3.11 21.20
CA ALA A 440 -10.49 -1.79 21.80
C ALA A 440 -11.59 -0.93 21.17
N ILE A 441 -11.78 -0.99 19.85
CA ILE A 441 -12.88 -0.34 19.14
C ILE A 441 -14.23 -0.89 19.63
N ASP A 442 -14.40 -2.21 19.75
CA ASP A 442 -15.63 -2.80 20.27
C ASP A 442 -15.94 -2.31 21.70
N LYS A 443 -14.95 -2.30 22.59
CA LYS A 443 -15.09 -1.79 23.97
C LYS A 443 -15.45 -0.31 24.02
N LEU A 444 -14.87 0.51 23.14
CA LEU A 444 -15.21 1.92 23.02
C LEU A 444 -16.63 2.13 22.46
N SER A 445 -17.16 1.13 21.75
CA SER A 445 -18.52 1.05 21.22
C SER A 445 -18.98 2.30 20.43
N PRO A 446 -18.17 2.84 19.49
CA PRO A 446 -18.64 3.90 18.61
C PRO A 446 -19.83 3.45 17.78
N GLN A 447 -20.72 4.38 17.48
CA GLN A 447 -21.85 4.11 16.57
C GLN A 447 -21.36 3.85 15.16
N LYS A 448 -20.26 4.50 14.75
CA LYS A 448 -19.69 4.36 13.40
C LYS A 448 -18.19 4.12 13.43
N VAL A 449 -17.73 3.26 12.52
CA VAL A 449 -16.31 3.07 12.21
C VAL A 449 -16.10 3.26 10.71
N VAL A 450 -15.22 4.20 10.35
CA VAL A 450 -14.82 4.45 8.96
C VAL A 450 -13.41 3.89 8.77
N TYR A 451 -13.34 2.71 8.15
CA TYR A 451 -12.09 2.00 7.93
C TYR A 451 -11.60 2.25 6.49
N ILE A 452 -10.49 2.97 6.35
CA ILE A 452 -9.79 3.22 5.09
C ILE A 452 -8.64 2.22 4.97
N SER A 453 -8.52 1.53 3.83
CA SER A 453 -7.48 0.53 3.62
C SER A 453 -7.01 0.44 2.17
N CYS A 454 -5.69 0.38 2.00
CA CYS A 454 -5.03 0.07 0.72
C CYS A 454 -4.88 -1.44 0.45
N ASN A 455 -5.35 -2.29 1.38
CA ASN A 455 -5.27 -3.75 1.32
C ASN A 455 -6.65 -4.38 1.62
N PRO A 456 -7.43 -4.72 0.58
CA PRO A 456 -8.73 -5.36 0.71
C PRO A 456 -8.72 -6.71 1.43
N GLU A 457 -7.65 -7.51 1.34
CA GLU A 457 -7.59 -8.80 2.03
C GLU A 457 -7.52 -8.65 3.55
N THR A 458 -6.67 -7.74 4.05
CA THR A 458 -6.61 -7.45 5.49
C THR A 458 -7.83 -6.69 5.96
N LEU A 459 -8.40 -5.81 5.13
CA LEU A 459 -9.69 -5.16 5.41
C LEU A 459 -10.79 -6.22 5.62
N ALA A 460 -10.89 -7.20 4.73
CA ALA A 460 -11.89 -8.26 4.84
C ALA A 460 -11.77 -9.05 6.14
N ARG A 461 -10.54 -9.40 6.54
CA ARG A 461 -10.24 -10.06 7.83
C ARG A 461 -10.74 -9.22 9.01
N ASP A 462 -10.44 -7.93 9.01
CA ASP A 462 -10.73 -7.05 10.14
C ASP A 462 -12.22 -6.71 10.24
N VAL A 463 -12.88 -6.48 9.09
CA VAL A 463 -14.34 -6.29 9.03
C VAL A 463 -15.06 -7.54 9.52
N LEU A 464 -14.63 -8.75 9.12
CA LEU A 464 -15.19 -10.01 9.65
C LEU A 464 -15.06 -10.12 11.16
N PHE A 465 -13.97 -9.63 11.74
CA PHE A 465 -13.80 -9.59 13.19
C PHE A 465 -14.84 -8.64 13.83
N LEU A 466 -14.95 -7.41 13.33
CA LEU A 466 -15.92 -6.43 13.85
C LEU A 466 -17.37 -6.88 13.65
N MET A 467 -17.68 -7.62 12.58
CA MET A 467 -19.02 -8.16 12.36
C MET A 467 -19.43 -9.19 13.43
N LYS A 468 -18.47 -9.90 14.04
CA LYS A 468 -18.74 -10.75 15.22
C LYS A 468 -19.00 -9.94 16.49
N LYS A 469 -18.75 -8.63 16.46
CA LYS A 469 -18.86 -7.67 17.57
C LYS A 469 -20.01 -6.67 17.37
N GLN A 470 -21.09 -7.11 16.72
CA GLN A 470 -22.31 -6.32 16.45
C GLN A 470 -22.15 -5.17 15.44
N TYR A 471 -21.04 -5.08 14.72
CA TYR A 471 -20.94 -4.16 13.59
C TYR A 471 -21.51 -4.78 12.31
N ARG A 472 -21.99 -3.95 11.41
CA ARG A 472 -22.36 -4.32 10.05
C ARG A 472 -21.69 -3.38 9.07
N MET A 473 -21.23 -3.90 7.92
CA MET A 473 -20.75 -3.06 6.83
C MET A 473 -21.93 -2.55 6.02
N THR A 474 -22.21 -1.25 6.13
CA THR A 474 -23.34 -0.60 5.45
C THR A 474 -22.98 -0.14 4.04
N ALA A 475 -21.71 0.17 3.80
CA ALA A 475 -21.19 0.48 2.48
C ALA A 475 -19.71 0.09 2.37
N CYS A 476 -19.30 -0.22 1.15
CA CYS A 476 -17.90 -0.43 0.78
C CYS A 476 -17.61 0.39 -0.47
N LYS A 477 -16.77 1.41 -0.34
CA LYS A 477 -16.54 2.46 -1.35
C LYS A 477 -15.09 2.41 -1.86
N PRO A 478 -14.82 1.80 -3.02
CA PRO A 478 -13.47 1.76 -3.57
C PRO A 478 -13.11 3.03 -4.32
N VAL A 479 -11.85 3.45 -4.20
CA VAL A 479 -11.26 4.58 -4.93
C VAL A 479 -9.96 4.12 -5.58
N ASP A 480 -9.81 4.42 -6.88
CA ASP A 480 -8.56 4.13 -7.58
C ASP A 480 -7.48 5.18 -7.26
N LEU A 481 -6.95 5.12 -6.03
CA LEU A 481 -5.89 6.01 -5.55
C LEU A 481 -4.55 5.77 -6.27
N PHE A 482 -4.35 4.56 -6.82
CA PHE A 482 -3.12 4.14 -7.50
C PHE A 482 -3.38 3.53 -8.89
N PRO A 483 -3.77 4.35 -9.89
CA PRO A 483 -3.90 3.89 -11.26
C PRO A 483 -2.61 3.26 -11.79
N TRP A 484 -2.77 2.29 -12.70
CA TRP A 484 -1.72 1.46 -13.27
C TRP A 484 -1.03 0.51 -12.29
N THR A 485 -1.63 0.29 -11.12
CA THR A 485 -1.14 -0.66 -10.12
C THR A 485 -2.24 -1.63 -9.72
N ARG A 486 -1.86 -2.74 -9.09
CA ARG A 486 -2.82 -3.69 -8.50
C ARG A 486 -3.49 -3.18 -7.21
N HIS A 487 -3.08 -2.03 -6.68
CA HIS A 487 -3.63 -1.49 -5.44
C HIS A 487 -4.93 -0.73 -5.71
N CYS A 488 -5.86 -0.82 -4.76
CA CYS A 488 -7.08 -0.02 -4.73
C CYS A 488 -7.35 0.34 -3.27
N GLU A 489 -7.68 1.60 -3.02
CA GLU A 489 -8.05 2.07 -1.69
C GLU A 489 -9.53 1.79 -1.49
N VAL A 490 -9.92 1.38 -0.29
CA VAL A 490 -11.30 1.04 0.02
C VAL A 490 -11.69 1.66 1.35
N ILE A 491 -12.88 2.26 1.39
CA ILE A 491 -13.52 2.73 2.61
C ILE A 491 -14.62 1.73 2.97
N ALA A 492 -14.49 1.04 4.10
CA ALA A 492 -15.58 0.27 4.71
C ALA A 492 -16.28 1.13 5.76
N CYS A 493 -17.58 1.31 5.56
CA CYS A 493 -18.44 2.10 6.43
C CYS A 493 -19.19 1.11 7.32
N LEU A 494 -18.87 1.14 8.61
CA LEU A 494 -19.37 0.18 9.59
C LEU A 494 -20.27 0.92 10.59
N GLU A 495 -21.40 0.32 10.90
CA GLU A 495 -22.32 0.81 11.92
C GLU A 495 -22.54 -0.26 12.97
N ARG A 496 -22.68 0.15 14.23
CA ARG A 496 -23.09 -0.75 15.30
C ARG A 496 -24.60 -1.00 15.22
N GLY A 497 -24.98 -2.28 15.29
CA GLY A 497 -26.36 -2.76 15.19
C GLY A 497 -27.13 -2.78 16.51
#